data_AF-A0A2V8ZN14-F1
#
_entry.id   AF-A0A2V8ZN14-F1
#
_cell.length_a   1.000
_cell.length_b   1.000
_cell.length_c   1.000
_cell.angle_alpha   90.00
_cell.angle_beta   90.00
_cell.angle_gamma   90.00
#
_symmetry.space_group_name_H-M   'P 1'
#
loop_
_entity.id
_entity.type
_entity.pdbx_description
1 polymer ?
#
loop_
_entity_poly.entity_id
_entity_poly.type
_entity_poly.pdbx_seq_one_letter_code
_entity_poly.pdbx_strand_id
1 'polypeptide(L)'
;MIDKHEIDAKAEELGVHAANVQRDYVFGWLLSSIFRADNPLQPLLVLKGGNSFRKAYFEHGRFSNDLDFSTQTELDVDLLLQGLKQACAAAGERSGVEFLIDDSRVSEKRLADAEARIYEARVYFKSFYGEEDARIRVDVDVKEYDRILLPIQMRHLIHSYSDAAVCRGDIRCLKLAARRAACIEVESSTATPPLAGPI
;
A
#
# COMPACT_ATOMS: atom_id res chain seq x y z
N MET A 1 -17.60 -0.78 0.15
CA MET A 1 -16.88 -1.04 1.40
C MET A 1 -17.03 -2.50 1.78
N ILE A 2 -15.96 -3.15 2.21
CA ILE A 2 -16.03 -4.45 2.88
C ILE A 2 -16.60 -4.31 4.29
N ASP A 3 -17.18 -5.38 4.83
CA ASP A 3 -17.71 -5.40 6.18
C ASP A 3 -16.70 -5.95 7.22
N LYS A 4 -17.07 -5.86 8.50
CA LYS A 4 -16.22 -6.37 9.61
C LYS A 4 -16.00 -7.88 9.51
N HIS A 5 -17.01 -8.63 9.04
CA HIS A 5 -16.94 -10.08 8.94
C HIS A 5 -15.90 -10.50 7.90
N GLU A 6 -15.85 -9.84 6.74
CA GLU A 6 -14.80 -10.07 5.74
C GLU A 6 -13.41 -9.72 6.27
N ILE A 7 -13.28 -8.64 7.03
CA ILE A 7 -12.01 -8.25 7.67
C ILE A 7 -11.55 -9.33 8.65
N ASP A 8 -12.45 -9.79 9.54
CA ASP A 8 -12.17 -10.82 10.55
C ASP A 8 -11.82 -12.16 9.89
N ALA A 9 -12.59 -12.59 8.89
CA ALA A 9 -12.33 -13.82 8.15
C ALA A 9 -10.96 -13.77 7.44
N LYS A 10 -10.61 -12.64 6.81
CA LYS A 10 -9.29 -12.47 6.19
C LYS A 10 -8.17 -12.41 7.22
N ALA A 11 -8.41 -11.83 8.38
CA ALA A 11 -7.44 -11.77 9.47
C ALA A 11 -7.14 -13.17 10.01
N GLU A 12 -8.16 -14.00 10.19
CA GLU A 12 -8.04 -15.39 10.59
C GLU A 12 -7.35 -16.24 9.51
N GLU A 13 -7.81 -16.16 8.26
CA GLU A 13 -7.22 -16.87 7.10
C GLU A 13 -5.71 -16.64 6.99
N LEU A 14 -5.27 -15.39 7.22
CA LEU A 14 -3.89 -14.96 7.03
C LEU A 14 -3.08 -14.96 8.33
N GLY A 15 -3.69 -15.29 9.48
CA GLY A 15 -3.03 -15.31 10.79
C GLY A 15 -2.47 -13.95 11.22
N VAL A 16 -3.16 -12.85 10.92
CA VAL A 16 -2.73 -11.48 11.22
C VAL A 16 -3.77 -10.69 12.01
N HIS A 17 -3.35 -9.60 12.63
CA HIS A 17 -4.29 -8.69 13.32
C HIS A 17 -5.22 -8.00 12.30
N ALA A 18 -6.51 -7.84 12.64
CA ALA A 18 -7.52 -7.18 11.78
C ALA A 18 -7.11 -5.77 11.30
N ALA A 19 -6.38 -5.02 12.12
CA ALA A 19 -5.82 -3.72 11.73
C ALA A 19 -4.88 -3.78 10.51
N ASN A 20 -4.16 -4.90 10.31
CA ASN A 20 -3.32 -5.11 9.12
C ASN A 20 -4.18 -5.31 7.88
N VAL A 21 -5.28 -6.04 7.99
CA VAL A 21 -6.24 -6.25 6.90
C VAL A 21 -6.94 -4.94 6.53
N GLN A 22 -7.34 -4.14 7.51
CA GLN A 22 -7.89 -2.80 7.27
C GLN A 22 -6.91 -1.90 6.51
N ARG A 23 -5.63 -1.88 6.91
CA ARG A 23 -4.59 -1.11 6.22
C ARG A 23 -4.40 -1.58 4.78
N ASP A 24 -4.31 -2.89 4.56
CA ASP A 24 -4.16 -3.45 3.22
C ASP A 24 -5.36 -3.13 2.31
N TYR A 25 -6.57 -3.20 2.84
CA TYR A 25 -7.77 -2.79 2.14
C TYR A 25 -7.68 -1.31 1.70
N VAL A 26 -7.31 -0.43 2.64
CA VAL A 26 -7.13 1.00 2.38
C VAL A 26 -6.00 1.27 1.39
N PHE A 27 -4.91 0.49 1.39
CA PHE A 27 -3.85 0.63 0.39
C PHE A 27 -4.35 0.39 -1.03
N GLY A 28 -5.27 -0.56 -1.25
CA GLY A 28 -5.86 -0.76 -2.58
C GLY A 28 -6.57 0.51 -3.06
N TRP A 29 -7.38 1.12 -2.21
CA TRP A 29 -8.10 2.35 -2.53
C TRP A 29 -7.20 3.56 -2.69
N LEU A 30 -6.18 3.72 -1.84
CA LEU A 30 -5.17 4.77 -1.97
C LEU A 30 -4.38 4.61 -3.26
N LEU A 31 -3.86 3.42 -3.56
CA LEU A 31 -3.07 3.17 -4.78
C LEU A 31 -3.90 3.37 -6.05
N SER A 32 -5.13 2.82 -6.08
CA SER A 32 -6.03 3.05 -7.23
C SER A 32 -6.42 4.51 -7.41
N SER A 33 -6.27 5.36 -6.38
CA SER A 33 -6.57 6.79 -6.41
C SER A 33 -5.34 7.66 -6.68
N ILE A 34 -4.17 7.28 -6.17
CA ILE A 34 -2.86 7.92 -6.45
C ILE A 34 -2.50 7.75 -7.93
N PHE A 35 -2.75 6.58 -8.50
CA PHE A 35 -2.39 6.27 -9.89
C PHE A 35 -3.48 6.62 -10.92
N ARG A 36 -4.50 7.40 -10.53
CA ARG A 36 -5.46 7.94 -11.50
C ARG A 36 -4.82 9.02 -12.38
N ALA A 37 -5.29 9.13 -13.61
CA ALA A 37 -4.76 10.08 -14.59
C ALA A 37 -4.93 11.56 -14.16
N ASP A 38 -5.91 11.86 -13.31
CA ASP A 38 -6.19 13.21 -12.79
C ASP A 38 -5.41 13.54 -11.50
N ASN A 39 -4.66 12.60 -10.94
CA ASN A 39 -3.86 12.82 -9.74
C ASN A 39 -2.43 13.27 -10.10
N PRO A 40 -1.92 14.40 -9.55
CA PRO A 40 -0.60 14.90 -9.89
C PRO A 40 0.56 13.98 -9.48
N LEU A 41 0.34 13.02 -8.56
CA LEU A 41 1.36 12.08 -8.11
C LEU A 41 1.54 10.89 -9.06
N GLN A 42 0.55 10.61 -9.91
CA GLN A 42 0.56 9.47 -10.84
C GLN A 42 1.84 9.37 -11.67
N PRO A 43 2.34 10.45 -12.31
CA PRO A 43 3.55 10.34 -13.12
C PRO A 43 4.84 10.34 -12.28
N LEU A 44 4.77 10.80 -11.02
CA LEU A 44 5.93 11.06 -10.17
C LEU A 44 6.34 9.85 -9.32
N LEU A 45 5.36 9.07 -8.87
CA LEU A 45 5.58 8.01 -7.89
C LEU A 45 5.78 6.65 -8.55
N VAL A 46 6.73 5.89 -8.01
CA VAL A 46 6.98 4.48 -8.34
C VAL A 46 6.91 3.67 -7.06
N LEU A 47 5.93 2.77 -6.97
CA LEU A 47 5.75 1.90 -5.80
C LEU A 47 6.92 0.91 -5.68
N LYS A 48 7.41 0.73 -4.45
CA LYS A 48 8.46 -0.22 -4.09
C LYS A 48 8.15 -0.87 -2.74
N GLY A 49 9.14 -1.55 -2.15
CA GLY A 49 9.02 -2.15 -0.83
C GLY A 49 8.13 -3.39 -0.80
N GLY A 50 7.73 -3.82 0.39
CA GLY A 50 6.93 -5.04 0.59
C GLY A 50 5.53 -4.95 -0.01
N ASN A 51 4.87 -3.79 0.14
CA ASN A 51 3.53 -3.58 -0.40
C ASN A 51 3.50 -3.50 -1.94
N SER A 52 4.60 -3.15 -2.61
CA SER A 52 4.71 -3.34 -4.07
C SER A 52 4.55 -4.80 -4.47
N PHE A 53 5.06 -5.75 -3.69
CA PHE A 53 4.91 -7.17 -4.00
C PHE A 53 3.47 -7.62 -3.81
N ARG A 54 2.87 -7.29 -2.67
CA ARG A 54 1.49 -7.66 -2.36
C ARG A 54 0.48 -7.04 -3.34
N LYS A 55 0.69 -5.78 -3.74
CA LYS A 55 -0.25 -5.03 -4.57
C LYS A 55 -0.03 -5.15 -6.08
N ALA A 56 1.11 -5.68 -6.53
CA ALA A 56 1.41 -5.80 -7.97
C ALA A 56 1.75 -7.22 -8.44
N TYR A 57 2.19 -8.12 -7.55
CA TYR A 57 2.74 -9.42 -7.92
C TYR A 57 2.08 -10.62 -7.23
N PHE A 58 1.77 -10.53 -5.93
CA PHE A 58 1.34 -11.68 -5.13
C PHE A 58 0.16 -11.36 -4.20
N GLU A 59 -0.97 -12.02 -4.42
CA GLU A 59 -2.18 -11.84 -3.61
C GLU A 59 -1.97 -12.19 -2.12
N HIS A 60 -1.11 -13.18 -1.85
CA HIS A 60 -0.78 -13.65 -0.50
C HIS A 60 0.57 -13.14 0.02
N GLY A 61 1.06 -12.02 -0.51
CA GLY A 61 2.29 -11.40 0.01
C GLY A 61 2.16 -10.94 1.46
N ARG A 62 3.27 -10.84 2.20
CA ARG A 62 3.28 -10.37 3.59
C ARG A 62 2.71 -8.95 3.72
N PHE A 63 1.96 -8.71 4.81
CA PHE A 63 1.51 -7.37 5.18
C PHE A 63 2.68 -6.48 5.63
N SER A 64 2.68 -5.24 5.15
CA SER A 64 3.54 -4.16 5.63
C SER A 64 2.67 -2.98 6.08
N ASN A 65 3.17 -2.16 7.01
CA ASN A 65 2.44 -1.00 7.51
C ASN A 65 2.52 0.21 6.58
N ASP A 66 3.47 0.19 5.64
CA ASP A 66 3.92 1.40 4.94
C ASP A 66 3.82 1.25 3.42
N LEU A 67 3.44 2.33 2.74
CA LEU A 67 3.56 2.44 1.28
C LEU A 67 4.86 3.15 0.92
N ASP A 68 5.84 2.38 0.45
CA ASP A 68 7.11 2.93 -0.01
C ASP A 68 7.06 3.34 -1.49
N PHE A 69 7.47 4.56 -1.79
CA PHE A 69 7.64 5.07 -3.14
C PHE A 69 9.06 5.57 -3.40
N SER A 70 9.43 5.55 -4.67
CA SER A 70 10.58 6.29 -5.22
C SER A 70 10.06 7.33 -6.20
N THR A 71 10.80 8.43 -6.31
CA THR A 71 10.64 9.38 -7.41
C THR A 71 12.00 9.74 -8.00
N GLN A 72 12.02 9.98 -9.32
CA GLN A 72 13.24 10.35 -10.06
C GLN A 72 13.32 11.86 -10.33
N THR A 73 12.31 12.61 -9.90
CA THR A 73 12.19 14.06 -10.08
C THR A 73 12.15 14.74 -8.72
N GLU A 74 12.48 16.03 -8.67
CA GLU A 74 12.23 16.82 -7.47
C GLU A 74 10.75 16.77 -7.11
N LEU A 75 10.47 16.55 -5.83
CA LEU A 75 9.11 16.49 -5.33
C LEU A 75 8.89 17.66 -4.37
N ASP A 76 7.84 18.42 -4.63
CA ASP A 76 7.43 19.48 -3.75
C ASP A 76 6.54 18.92 -2.61
N VAL A 77 6.75 19.40 -1.38
CA VAL A 77 6.04 18.92 -0.18
C VAL A 77 4.54 19.24 -0.28
N ASP A 78 4.19 20.43 -0.77
CA ASP A 78 2.80 20.86 -0.90
C ASP A 78 2.11 20.06 -2.01
N LEU A 79 2.81 19.77 -3.11
CA LEU A 79 2.33 18.87 -4.16
C LEU A 79 2.07 17.45 -3.63
N LEU A 80 2.99 16.90 -2.83
CA LEU A 80 2.81 15.58 -2.22
C LEU A 80 1.58 15.56 -1.30
N LEU A 81 1.45 16.56 -0.42
CA LEU A 81 0.31 16.67 0.48
C LEU A 81 -1.00 16.82 -0.30
N GLN A 82 -1.05 17.71 -1.31
CA GLN A 82 -2.24 17.93 -2.14
C GLN A 82 -2.64 16.64 -2.87
N GLY A 83 -1.69 15.96 -3.50
CA GLY A 83 -1.96 14.72 -4.23
C GLY A 83 -2.44 13.58 -3.33
N LEU A 84 -1.90 13.48 -2.10
CA LEU A 84 -2.37 12.51 -1.11
C LEU A 84 -3.78 12.86 -0.62
N LYS A 85 -4.08 14.13 -0.33
CA LYS A 85 -5.43 14.58 0.04
C LYS A 85 -6.45 14.28 -1.07
N GLN A 86 -6.09 14.55 -2.32
CA GLN A 86 -6.92 14.21 -3.48
C GLN A 86 -7.15 12.70 -3.58
N ALA A 87 -6.11 11.88 -3.37
CA ALA A 87 -6.25 10.43 -3.37
C ALA A 87 -7.16 9.94 -2.24
N CYS A 88 -7.06 10.51 -1.04
CA CYS A 88 -7.94 10.19 0.09
C CYS A 88 -9.40 10.53 -0.19
N ALA A 89 -9.67 11.71 -0.78
CA ALA A 89 -11.02 12.12 -1.14
C ALA A 89 -11.64 11.18 -2.18
N ALA A 90 -10.91 10.88 -3.26
CA ALA A 90 -11.38 9.98 -4.31
C ALA A 90 -11.54 8.53 -3.81
N ALA A 91 -10.64 8.07 -2.94
CA ALA A 91 -10.74 6.77 -2.29
C ALA A 91 -11.99 6.70 -1.40
N GLY A 92 -12.21 7.70 -0.55
CA GLY A 92 -13.36 7.76 0.35
C GLY A 92 -14.68 7.77 -0.41
N GLU A 93 -14.81 8.61 -1.44
CA GLU A 93 -16.03 8.69 -2.27
C GLU A 93 -16.40 7.35 -2.91
N ARG A 94 -15.41 6.59 -3.39
CA ARG A 94 -15.66 5.34 -4.12
C ARG A 94 -15.80 4.12 -3.22
N SER A 95 -15.19 4.15 -2.04
CA SER A 95 -15.12 2.99 -1.15
C SER A 95 -16.11 3.06 0.01
N GLY A 96 -16.45 4.28 0.46
CA GLY A 96 -17.12 4.55 1.74
C GLY A 96 -16.16 4.70 2.93
N VAL A 97 -14.85 4.61 2.73
CA VAL A 97 -13.86 4.78 3.81
C VAL A 97 -13.78 6.23 4.27
N GLU A 98 -13.90 6.45 5.58
CA GLU A 98 -13.78 7.77 6.19
C GLU A 98 -12.31 8.14 6.44
N PHE A 99 -11.72 8.91 5.52
CA PHE A 99 -10.38 9.47 5.67
C PHE A 99 -10.40 10.78 6.47
N LEU A 100 -9.45 10.95 7.39
CA LEU A 100 -9.21 12.19 8.12
C LEU A 100 -8.23 13.06 7.31
N ILE A 101 -8.73 13.62 6.22
CA ILE A 101 -7.91 14.32 5.21
C ILE A 101 -7.16 15.52 5.80
N ASP A 102 -7.81 16.27 6.70
CA ASP A 102 -7.22 17.46 7.32
C ASP A 102 -6.14 17.14 8.36
N ASP A 103 -6.09 15.89 8.83
CA ASP A 103 -5.05 15.38 9.73
C ASP A 103 -3.83 14.84 8.97
N SER A 104 -3.89 14.82 7.64
CA SER A 104 -2.75 14.38 6.84
C SER A 104 -1.58 15.37 6.98
N ARG A 105 -0.38 14.84 7.14
CA ARG A 105 0.86 15.60 7.34
C ARG A 105 1.96 15.02 6.47
N VAL A 106 2.85 15.88 5.98
CA VAL A 106 4.08 15.49 5.31
C VAL A 106 5.24 16.14 6.06
N SER A 107 6.31 15.39 6.29
CA SER A 107 7.56 15.90 6.82
C SER A 107 8.71 15.51 5.91
N GLU A 108 9.62 16.45 5.65
CA GLU A 108 10.85 16.21 4.91
C GLU A 108 11.99 15.90 5.88
N LYS A 109 12.80 14.90 5.53
CA LYS A 109 14.08 14.60 6.19
C LYS A 109 15.19 14.57 5.14
N ARG A 110 16.27 15.30 5.40
CA ARG A 110 17.50 15.23 4.61
C ARG A 110 18.36 14.05 5.08
N LEU A 111 18.92 13.28 4.15
CA LEU A 111 19.93 12.30 4.49
C LEU A 111 21.27 12.98 4.75
N ALA A 112 22.11 12.34 5.56
CA ALA A 112 23.40 12.85 6.00
C ALA A 112 24.42 13.04 4.86
N ASP A 113 24.16 12.49 3.68
CA ASP A 113 25.02 12.56 2.51
C ASP A 113 24.16 12.58 1.24
N ALA A 114 24.32 13.60 0.38
CA ALA A 114 23.68 13.84 -0.92
C ALA A 114 22.31 14.58 -0.99
N GLU A 115 22.03 15.09 -2.21
CA GLU A 115 20.79 15.75 -2.69
C GLU A 115 19.49 14.95 -2.46
N ALA A 116 19.58 13.75 -1.90
CA ALA A 116 18.45 12.86 -1.65
C ALA A 116 17.64 13.31 -0.43
N ARG A 117 16.32 13.41 -0.62
CA ARG A 117 15.33 13.74 0.42
C ARG A 117 14.41 12.54 0.66
N ILE A 118 13.95 12.40 1.90
CA ILE A 118 12.87 11.48 2.26
C ILE A 118 11.68 12.31 2.70
N TYR A 119 10.53 12.07 2.08
CA TYR A 119 9.26 12.61 2.53
C TYR A 119 8.50 11.51 3.25
N GLU A 120 8.25 11.72 4.54
CA GLU A 120 7.39 10.87 5.35
C GLU A 120 6.03 11.53 5.42
N ALA A 121 5.02 10.89 4.83
CA ALA A 121 3.65 11.35 4.86
C ALA A 121 2.78 10.41 5.69
N ARG A 122 1.83 10.98 6.42
CA ARG A 122 0.90 10.25 7.28
C ARG A 122 -0.52 10.56 6.84
N VAL A 123 -1.26 9.51 6.52
CA VAL A 123 -2.69 9.56 6.25
C VAL A 123 -3.40 8.78 7.34
N TYR A 124 -4.59 9.24 7.74
CA TYR A 124 -5.39 8.60 8.77
C TYR A 124 -6.78 8.26 8.21
N PHE A 125 -7.34 7.14 8.64
CA PHE A 125 -8.72 6.74 8.36
C PHE A 125 -9.36 6.16 9.61
N LYS A 126 -10.70 6.22 9.70
CA LYS A 126 -11.42 5.63 10.83
C LYS A 126 -11.47 4.11 10.73
N SER A 127 -11.31 3.47 11.88
CA SER A 127 -11.46 2.02 12.03
C SER A 127 -12.87 1.59 11.64
N PHE A 128 -12.92 0.43 10.99
CA PHE A 128 -14.16 -0.15 10.50
C PHE A 128 -14.98 -0.75 11.65
N TYR A 129 -14.38 -0.87 12.84
CA TYR A 129 -15.02 -1.43 14.02
C TYR A 129 -15.88 -0.43 14.80
N GLY A 130 -15.86 0.86 14.44
CA GLY A 130 -16.78 1.85 14.99
C GLY A 130 -16.46 2.35 16.40
N GLU A 131 -15.23 2.18 16.87
CA GLU A 131 -14.74 2.94 18.02
C GLU A 131 -14.56 4.39 17.59
N GLU A 132 -15.23 5.34 18.27
CA GLU A 132 -15.42 6.73 17.81
C GLU A 132 -14.10 7.46 17.47
N ASP A 133 -12.97 7.05 18.06
CA ASP A 133 -11.65 7.67 17.88
C ASP A 133 -10.56 6.73 17.35
N ALA A 134 -10.90 5.49 16.95
CA ALA A 134 -9.90 4.53 16.47
C ALA A 134 -9.41 4.91 15.07
N ARG A 135 -8.40 5.78 15.00
CA ARG A 135 -7.70 6.15 13.77
C ARG A 135 -6.58 5.18 13.45
N ILE A 136 -6.52 4.74 12.20
CA ILE A 136 -5.42 3.91 11.69
C ILE A 136 -4.54 4.78 10.80
N ARG A 137 -3.23 4.70 11.03
CA ARG A 137 -2.22 5.42 10.26
C ARG A 137 -1.77 4.60 9.05
N VAL A 138 -1.63 5.26 7.92
CA VAL A 138 -0.86 4.82 6.76
C VAL A 138 0.38 5.69 6.67
N ASP A 139 1.56 5.09 6.81
CA ASP A 139 2.83 5.77 6.57
C ASP A 139 3.18 5.63 5.07
N VAL A 140 3.56 6.74 4.46
CA VAL A 140 3.94 6.84 3.05
C VAL A 140 5.33 7.45 2.97
N ASP A 141 6.29 6.66 2.52
CA ASP A 141 7.68 7.10 2.43
C ASP A 141 8.07 7.29 0.98
N VAL A 142 8.42 8.52 0.59
CA VAL A 142 8.90 8.84 -0.76
C VAL A 142 10.38 9.18 -0.72
N LYS A 143 11.21 8.42 -1.44
CA LYS A 143 12.64 8.71 -1.58
C LYS A 143 12.90 9.45 -2.90
N GLU A 144 13.38 10.67 -2.81
CA GLU A 144 13.77 11.52 -3.94
C GLU A 144 15.16 11.15 -4.47
N TYR A 145 15.33 11.22 -5.79
CA TYR A 145 16.53 10.78 -6.52
C TYR A 145 16.96 9.36 -6.17
N ASP A 146 16.00 8.54 -5.75
CA ASP A 146 16.28 7.15 -5.41
C ASP A 146 16.75 6.43 -6.68
N ARG A 147 17.90 5.76 -6.56
CA ARG A 147 18.50 5.10 -7.71
C ARG A 147 17.66 3.88 -8.06
N ILE A 148 16.80 4.03 -9.06
CA ILE A 148 15.98 2.94 -9.59
C ILE A 148 16.90 1.97 -10.36
N LEU A 149 17.30 0.89 -9.69
CA LEU A 149 18.17 -0.16 -10.25
C LEU A 149 17.40 -1.20 -11.08
N LEU A 150 16.08 -1.29 -10.89
CA LEU A 150 15.21 -2.27 -11.54
C LEU A 150 14.26 -1.53 -12.49
N PRO A 151 13.93 -2.09 -13.68
CA PRO A 151 13.00 -1.45 -14.59
C PRO A 151 11.66 -1.14 -13.93
N ILE A 152 11.07 -0.01 -14.29
CA ILE A 152 9.72 0.34 -13.85
C ILE A 152 8.70 -0.42 -14.72
N GLN A 153 7.65 -0.95 -14.11
CA GLN A 153 6.56 -1.65 -14.78
C GLN A 153 5.21 -1.04 -14.43
N MET A 154 4.27 -1.13 -15.37
CA MET A 154 2.85 -0.94 -15.10
C MET A 154 2.24 -2.31 -14.83
N ARG A 155 1.48 -2.46 -13.74
CA ARG A 155 0.80 -3.70 -13.37
C ARG A 155 -0.60 -3.43 -12.84
N HIS A 156 -1.51 -4.36 -13.08
CA HIS A 156 -2.84 -4.31 -12.48
C HIS A 156 -2.73 -4.38 -10.95
N LEU A 157 -3.45 -3.48 -10.27
CA LEU A 157 -3.58 -3.49 -8.82
C LEU A 157 -4.26 -4.78 -8.37
N ILE A 158 -3.63 -5.44 -7.41
CA ILE A 158 -4.19 -6.57 -6.68
C ILE A 158 -4.99 -6.04 -5.49
N HIS A 159 -6.29 -6.31 -5.50
CA HIS A 159 -7.23 -5.97 -4.43
C HIS A 159 -8.10 -7.19 -4.12
N SER A 160 -7.62 -8.06 -3.23
CA SER A 160 -8.20 -9.39 -2.96
C SER A 160 -9.39 -9.35 -1.98
N TYR A 161 -10.33 -8.44 -2.23
CA TYR A 161 -11.53 -8.20 -1.43
C TYR A 161 -12.79 -8.26 -2.28
N SER A 162 -13.95 -8.41 -1.65
CA SER A 162 -15.24 -8.57 -2.34
C SER A 162 -15.59 -7.42 -3.30
N ASP A 163 -15.06 -6.22 -3.06
CA ASP A 163 -15.25 -5.03 -3.90
C ASP A 163 -14.15 -4.80 -4.96
N ALA A 164 -13.33 -5.81 -5.28
CA ALA A 164 -12.31 -5.77 -6.35
C ALA A 164 -12.86 -5.32 -7.71
N ALA A 165 -14.16 -5.54 -7.97
CA ALA A 165 -14.79 -5.10 -9.21
C ALA A 165 -14.79 -3.58 -9.37
N VAL A 166 -14.78 -2.82 -8.27
CA VAL A 166 -14.80 -1.36 -8.27
C VAL A 166 -13.46 -0.73 -7.89
N CYS A 167 -12.62 -1.44 -7.12
CA CYS A 167 -11.24 -1.04 -6.81
C CYS A 167 -10.28 -1.58 -7.88
N ARG A 168 -10.13 -0.82 -8.98
CA ARG A 168 -9.28 -1.17 -10.12
C ARG A 168 -8.36 -0.02 -10.50
N GLY A 169 -7.22 -0.37 -11.08
CA GLY A 169 -6.27 0.58 -11.65
C GLY A 169 -4.94 -0.10 -11.98
N ASP A 170 -4.14 0.58 -12.81
CA ASP A 170 -2.76 0.18 -13.05
C ASP A 170 -1.84 0.99 -12.15
N ILE A 171 -0.88 0.31 -11.52
CA ILE A 171 0.10 0.94 -10.64
C ILE A 171 1.48 0.86 -11.25
N ARG A 172 2.26 1.92 -11.05
CA ARG A 172 3.66 1.99 -11.47
C ARG A 172 4.53 1.45 -10.35
N CYS A 173 5.26 0.36 -10.59
CA CYS A 173 6.07 -0.30 -9.56
C CYS A 173 7.43 -0.78 -10.08
N LEU A 174 8.37 -1.04 -9.17
CA LEU A 174 9.66 -1.63 -9.53
C LEU A 174 9.50 -3.11 -9.92
N LYS A 175 10.22 -3.53 -10.98
CA LYS A 175 10.29 -4.93 -11.41
C LYS A 175 10.78 -5.82 -10.28
N LEU A 176 10.18 -7.00 -10.12
CA LEU A 176 10.66 -8.02 -9.19
C LEU A 176 12.06 -8.52 -9.59
N ALA A 177 13.01 -8.45 -8.67
CA ALA A 177 14.33 -9.06 -8.84
C ALA A 177 14.23 -10.58 -8.64
N ALA A 178 14.83 -11.37 -9.54
CA ALA A 178 14.69 -12.84 -9.60
C ALA A 178 15.00 -13.56 -8.27
N ARG A 179 16.00 -13.11 -7.49
CA ARG A 179 16.33 -13.72 -6.19
C ARG A 179 15.24 -13.55 -5.12
N ARG A 180 14.42 -12.50 -5.21
CA ARG A 180 13.33 -12.24 -4.25
C ARG A 180 12.05 -13.02 -4.59
N ALA A 181 11.82 -13.34 -5.86
CA ALA A 181 10.70 -14.19 -6.28
C ALA A 181 10.78 -15.58 -5.66
N ALA A 182 11.96 -16.20 -5.72
CA ALA A 182 12.18 -17.55 -5.21
C ALA A 182 12.05 -17.67 -3.68
N CYS A 183 12.48 -16.67 -2.90
CA CYS A 183 12.29 -16.71 -1.44
C CYS A 183 10.82 -16.61 -1.03
N ILE A 184 10.01 -15.83 -1.75
CA ILE A 184 8.58 -15.65 -1.45
C ILE A 184 7.79 -16.93 -1.82
N GLU A 185 8.11 -17.57 -2.94
CA GLU A 185 7.47 -18.84 -3.34
C GLU A 185 7.79 -19.98 -2.35
N VAL A 186 9.04 -20.07 -1.86
CA VAL A 186 9.44 -21.10 -0.88
C VAL A 186 8.78 -20.89 0.47
N GLU A 187 8.58 -19.65 0.93
CA GLU A 187 7.87 -19.34 2.19
C GLU A 187 6.35 -19.61 2.10
N SER A 188 5.74 -19.47 0.91
CA SER A 188 4.32 -19.78 0.71
C SER A 188 4.02 -21.29 0.58
N SER A 189 5.04 -22.12 0.36
CA SER A 189 4.90 -23.57 0.12
C SER A 189 5.01 -24.42 1.39
N THR A 190 5.32 -23.85 2.56
CA THR A 190 5.45 -24.62 3.82
C THR A 190 4.16 -24.58 4.62
N ALA A 191 3.08 -25.15 4.08
CA ALA A 191 1.87 -25.49 4.81
C ALA A 191 1.37 -26.86 4.35
N THR A 192 2.10 -27.91 4.71
CA THR A 192 1.55 -29.27 4.73
C THR A 192 2.17 -29.99 5.93
N PRO A 193 1.42 -30.25 7.01
CA PRO A 193 1.95 -31.06 8.10
C PRO A 193 2.11 -32.51 7.61
N PRO A 194 3.13 -33.24 8.07
CA PRO A 194 3.27 -34.65 7.74
C PRO A 194 2.08 -35.42 8.32
N LEU A 195 1.41 -36.18 7.46
CA LEU A 195 0.43 -37.19 7.86
C LEU A 195 1.10 -38.18 8.82
N ALA A 196 0.71 -38.13 10.08
CA ALA A 196 0.99 -39.19 11.04
C ALA A 196 0.29 -40.46 10.54
N GLY A 197 1.09 -41.44 10.09
CA GLY A 197 0.60 -42.79 9.79
C GLY A 197 0.23 -43.52 11.09
N PRO A 198 -0.83 -44.35 11.10
CA PRO A 198 -1.27 -45.02 12.30
C PRO A 198 -0.37 -46.23 12.64
N ILE A 199 -0.08 -46.33 13.94
CA ILE A 199 0.29 -47.48 14.81
C ILE A 199 0.78 -48.76 14.10
#